data_AF-E4NC06-F1
#
_entry.id   AF-E4NC06-F1
#
_cell.length_a   1.000
_cell.length_b   1.000
_cell.length_c   1.000
_cell.angle_alpha   90.00
_cell.angle_beta   90.00
_cell.angle_gamma   90.00
#
_symmetry.space_group_name_H-M   'P 1'
#
loop_
_entity.id
_entity.type
_entity.pdbx_description
1 polymer ?
#
loop_
_entity_poly.entity_id
_entity_poly.type
_entity_poly.pdbx_seq_one_letter_code
_entity_poly.pdbx_strand_id
1 'polypeptide(L)' 'MVPGDCLVVEDSPNGVLAARAAGMDVLGYTALTPPGRLLAAGATALVGSLREVVQWV' A
#
# COMPACT_ATOMS: atom_id res chain seq x y z
N MET A 1 3.18 -10.19 17.00
CA MET A 1 2.93 -9.71 15.63
C MET A 1 4.23 -9.75 14.88
N VAL A 2 4.22 -10.41 13.74
CA VAL A 2 5.30 -10.35 12.75
C VAL A 2 4.94 -9.30 11.68
N PRO A 3 5.90 -8.74 10.93
CA PRO A 3 5.61 -7.74 9.90
C PRO A 3 4.51 -8.16 8.91
N GLY A 4 4.45 -9.44 8.52
CA GLY A 4 3.42 -9.96 7.62
C GLY A 4 1.98 -9.94 8.18
N ASP A 5 1.80 -9.70 9.48
CA ASP A 5 0.47 -9.49 10.08
C ASP A 5 0.00 -8.03 9.94
N CYS A 6 0.86 -7.13 9.49
CA CYS A 6 0.56 -5.71 9.33
C CYS A 6 0.17 -5.37 7.88
N LEU A 7 -0.85 -4.53 7.73
CA LEU A 7 -1.24 -3.93 6.46
C LEU A 7 -0.83 -2.46 6.43
N VAL A 8 -0.05 -2.07 5.43
CA VAL A 8 0.35 -0.67 5.21
C VAL A 8 -0.62 0.00 4.23
N VAL A 9 -0.97 1.26 4.49
CA VAL A 9 -1.67 2.13 3.54
C VAL A 9 -0.78 3.32 3.24
N GLU A 10 -0.40 3.51 1.98
CA GLU A 10 0.66 4.45 1.62
C GLU A 10 0.42 5.10 0.25
N ASP A 11 0.74 6.38 0.11
CA ASP A 11 0.54 7.15 -1.12
C ASP A 11 1.85 7.53 -1.82
N SER A 12 3.01 7.11 -1.30
CA SER A 12 4.32 7.36 -1.90
C SER A 12 5.01 6.08 -2.41
N PRO A 13 5.73 6.13 -3.56
CA PRO A 13 6.52 4.99 -4.03
C PRO A 13 7.57 4.51 -3.03
N ASN A 14 8.20 5.44 -2.30
CA ASN A 14 9.23 5.10 -1.31
C ASN A 14 8.66 4.34 -0.12
N GLY A 15 7.48 4.73 0.37
CA GLY A 15 6.82 4.01 1.45
C GLY A 15 6.33 2.62 1.01
N VAL A 16 5.85 2.48 -0.22
CA VAL A 16 5.51 1.16 -0.80
C VAL A 16 6.75 0.26 -0.85
N LEU A 17 7.88 0.76 -1.36
CA LEU A 17 9.14 0.00 -1.38
C LEU A 17 9.58 -0.42 0.02
N ALA A 18 9.45 0.46 1.01
CA ALA A 18 9.79 0.17 2.40
C ALA A 18 8.88 -0.93 2.99
N ALA A 19 7.57 -0.86 2.75
CA ALA A 19 6.61 -1.87 3.21
C ALA A 19 6.92 -3.25 2.61
N ARG A 20 7.20 -3.30 1.30
CA ARG A 20 7.59 -4.54 0.62
C ARG A 20 8.91 -5.09 1.15
N ALA A 21 9.90 -4.25 1.37
CA ALA A 21 11.19 -4.66 1.96
C ALA A 21 11.04 -5.21 3.38
N ALA A 22 10.04 -4.74 4.15
CA ALA A 22 9.70 -5.25 5.46
C ALA A 22 8.86 -6.55 5.44
N GLY A 23 8.45 -7.03 4.26
CA GLY A 23 7.61 -8.22 4.11
C GLY A 23 6.13 -7.99 4.45
N MET A 24 5.65 -6.76 4.31
CA MET A 24 4.25 -6.38 4.57
C MET A 24 3.44 -6.33 3.27
N ASP A 25 2.12 -6.52 3.38
CA ASP A 25 1.20 -6.08 2.34
C ASP A 25 0.97 -4.58 2.41
N VAL A 26 0.79 -3.96 1.24
CA VAL A 26 0.64 -2.50 1.14
C VAL A 26 -0.41 -2.13 0.11
N LEU A 27 -1.39 -1.34 0.55
CA LEU A 27 -2.41 -0.72 -0.28
C LEU A 27 -1.91 0.65 -0.74
N GLY A 28 -1.80 0.84 -2.04
CA GLY A 28 -1.48 2.13 -2.65
C GLY A 28 -2.68 3.06 -2.64
N TYR A 29 -2.61 4.16 -1.90
CA TYR A 29 -3.67 5.18 -1.86
C TYR A 29 -3.50 6.18 -3.00
N THR A 30 -4.47 6.20 -3.91
CA THR A 30 -4.34 6.88 -5.22
C THR A 30 -4.99 8.26 -5.30
N ALA A 31 -5.23 8.91 -4.16
CA ALA A 31 -5.84 10.26 -4.14
C ALA A 31 -4.95 11.34 -4.77
N LEU A 32 -3.62 11.25 -4.57
CA LEU A 32 -2.67 12.28 -5.03
C LEU A 32 -1.55 11.72 -5.92
N THR A 33 -1.27 10.42 -5.83
CA THR A 33 -0.20 9.78 -6.59
C THR A 33 -0.77 8.95 -7.74
N PRO A 34 -0.25 9.10 -8.97
CA PRO A 34 -0.68 8.29 -10.11
C PRO A 34 -0.59 6.79 -9.81
N PRO A 35 -1.67 6.01 -10.02
CA PRO A 35 -1.73 4.59 -9.70
C PRO A 35 -0.55 3.77 -10.24
N GLY A 36 -0.12 4.06 -11.47
CA GLY A 36 1.00 3.36 -12.11
C GLY A 36 2.33 3.48 -11.35
N ARG A 37 2.56 4.58 -10.61
CA ARG A 37 3.77 4.74 -9.79
C ARG A 37 3.75 3.82 -8.57
N LEU A 38 2.60 3.65 -7.94
CA LEU A 38 2.44 2.78 -6.77
C LEU A 38 2.50 1.31 -7.17
N LEU A 39 1.88 0.94 -8.29
CA LEU A 39 2.01 -0.41 -8.85
C LEU A 39 3.45 -0.74 -9.23
N ALA A 40 4.16 0.17 -9.89
CA ALA A 40 5.57 -0.02 -10.24
C ALA A 40 6.48 -0.15 -9.00
N ALA A 41 6.12 0.48 -7.89
CA ALA A 41 6.82 0.35 -6.61
C ALA A 41 6.49 -0.97 -5.86
N GLY A 42 5.49 -1.72 -6.33
CA GLY A 42 5.11 -3.01 -5.77
C GLY A 42 3.91 -2.98 -4.82
N ALA A 43 2.99 -2.03 -4.97
CA ALA A 43 1.75 -2.03 -4.20
C ALA A 43 0.97 -3.34 -4.40
N THR A 44 0.50 -3.96 -3.31
CA THR A 44 -0.29 -5.21 -3.34
C THR A 44 -1.63 -4.98 -4.03
N ALA A 45 -2.29 -3.86 -3.71
CA ALA A 45 -3.51 -3.40 -4.35
C ALA A 45 -3.60 -1.88 -4.31
N LEU A 46 -4.60 -1.31 -4.96
CA LEU A 46 -4.84 0.13 -4.99
C LEU A 46 -6.21 0.44 -4.38
N VAL A 47 -6.28 1.57 -3.66
CA VAL A 47 -7.53 2.11 -3.12
C VAL A 47 -7.67 3.57 -3.50
N GLY A 48 -8.90 3.98 -3.83
CA GLY A 48 -9.24 5.37 -4.13
C GLY A 48 -9.68 6.17 -2.89
N SER A 49 -10.10 5.46 -1.85
CA SER A 49 -10.58 6.00 -0.58
C SER A 49 -10.11 5.16 0.60
N LEU A 50 -9.83 5.80 1.73
CA LEU A 50 -9.55 5.09 2.99
C LEU A 50 -10.72 4.22 3.46
N ARG A 51 -11.95 4.48 3.00
CA ARG A 51 -13.11 3.62 3.30
C ARG A 51 -12.97 2.23 2.68
N GLU A 52 -12.26 2.08 1.57
CA GLU A 52 -12.04 0.78 0.92
C GLU A 52 -11.11 -0.12 1.74
N VAL A 53 -10.28 0.46 2.62
CA VAL A 53 -9.34 -0.28 3.49
C VAL A 53 -10.08 -1.23 4.43
N VAL A 54 -11.32 -0.91 4.83
CA VAL A 54 -12.10 -1.79 5.74
C VAL A 54 -12.45 -3.15 5.14
N GLN A 55 -12.24 -3.33 3.83
CA GLN A 55 -12.43 -4.61 3.14
C GLN A 55 -11.22 -5.55 3.30
N TRP A 56 -10.13 -5.06 3.90
CA TRP A 56 -8.85 -5.75 4.05
C TRP A 56 -8.49 -6.11 5.50
N VAL A 57 -9.33 -5.74 6.47
CA VAL A 57 -9.09 -5.93 7.92
C VAL A 57 -10.21 -6.69 8.61
#